data_AF-K7L301-F1
#
_entry.id   AF-K7L301-F1
#
_cell.length_a   1.000
_cell.length_b   1.000
_cell.length_c   1.000
_cell.angle_alpha   90.00
_cell.angle_beta   90.00
_cell.angle_gamma   90.00
#
_symmetry.space_group_name_H-M   'P 1'
#
loop_
_entity.id
_entity.type
_entity.pdbx_description
1 polymer ?
#
loop_
_entity_poly.entity_id
_entity_poly.type
_entity_poly.pdbx_seq_one_letter_code
_entity_poly.pdbx_strand_id
1 'polypeptide(L)'
;MLHLGYLNQVKQLAFCDRWNQHNTMLRTILPWQDGGRGYDIVMTTSLSSDVPVGYFSWAEYDIMAPMKPKTEAALAAAFISNCGARNFRLQALEALEKSNIKIDSYGGCHRNRDGRVDKVEALKHYKFSLAFENSNEEDYVTEKFFQSLVAGTIPVVVGAPNIQDFAPSPGSIIHIKEIEDVESVAKSMRYLAENPEAYNQSLRWKYEGPSDSFKALVDMAAVHSSCRLCIHLATVSREKEENSPGFKKRPCKCTRGPKTVYHIYVRERGRFEMESIYLRSSNLTLEALKFAVVSKFTSLNHVPIWKTERPEILRGGNDLKLHKIYPVGLTQRQALYTFSFKGDADFRSHLESHPCAKFEVIFV
;
A
#
# COMPACT_ATOMS: atom_id res chain seq x y z
N MET A 1 -12.74 15.63 -33.00
CA MET A 1 -14.16 15.64 -32.60
C MET A 1 -14.45 14.34 -31.91
N LEU A 2 -14.53 14.38 -30.58
CA LEU A 2 -14.91 13.25 -29.74
C LEU A 2 -16.42 13.04 -29.91
N HIS A 3 -16.85 11.83 -30.31
CA HIS A 3 -18.28 11.51 -30.34
C HIS A 3 -18.75 11.24 -28.91
N LEU A 4 -19.35 12.26 -28.31
CA LEU A 4 -20.08 12.26 -27.03
C LEU A 4 -21.40 11.47 -27.11
N GLY A 5 -21.34 10.19 -27.48
CA GLY A 5 -22.52 9.37 -27.80
C GLY A 5 -22.81 8.17 -26.88
N TYR A 6 -21.97 7.89 -25.88
CA TYR A 6 -22.04 6.61 -25.14
C TYR A 6 -22.01 6.74 -23.59
N LEU A 7 -22.48 7.88 -23.05
CA LEU A 7 -22.50 8.13 -21.60
C LEU A 7 -23.85 7.89 -20.91
N ASN A 8 -24.89 7.40 -21.61
CA ASN A 8 -26.27 7.39 -21.07
C ASN A 8 -26.82 6.04 -20.58
N GLN A 9 -26.02 4.99 -20.34
CA GLN A 9 -26.57 3.72 -19.82
C GLN A 9 -25.75 2.98 -18.74
N VAL A 10 -24.75 3.61 -18.11
CA VAL A 10 -24.08 3.00 -16.96
C VAL A 10 -24.81 3.41 -15.68
N LYS A 11 -25.81 2.64 -15.25
CA LYS A 11 -26.30 2.70 -13.87
C LYS A 11 -25.16 2.26 -12.95
N GLN A 12 -24.49 3.24 -12.35
CA GLN A 12 -23.49 3.04 -11.31
C GLN A 12 -24.10 2.28 -10.12
N LEU A 13 -23.60 1.08 -9.88
CA LEU A 13 -23.67 0.42 -8.57
C LEU A 13 -22.26 -0.01 -8.17
N ALA A 14 -21.41 0.98 -7.88
CA ALA A 14 -20.23 0.73 -7.07
C ALA A 14 -20.68 0.68 -5.61
N PHE A 15 -20.60 -0.49 -4.98
CA PHE A 15 -20.89 -0.61 -3.55
C PHE A 15 -19.66 -0.14 -2.77
N CYS A 16 -19.68 1.11 -2.30
CA CYS A 16 -18.81 1.54 -1.21
C CYS A 16 -19.50 1.16 0.10
N ASP A 17 -18.93 0.22 0.84
CA ASP A 17 -19.42 -0.08 2.17
C ASP A 17 -19.26 1.18 3.05
N ARG A 18 -20.32 1.53 3.78
CA ARG A 18 -20.26 2.63 4.76
C ARG A 18 -19.41 2.12 5.92
N TRP A 19 -18.35 2.86 6.28
CA TRP A 19 -17.58 2.63 7.51
C TRP A 19 -18.53 2.29 8.67
N ASN A 20 -18.55 1.03 9.08
CA ASN A 20 -19.37 0.58 10.18
C ASN A 20 -18.44 0.03 11.27
N GLN A 21 -18.50 0.64 12.46
CA GLN A 21 -17.64 0.34 13.61
C GLN A 21 -17.87 -1.06 14.21
N HIS A 22 -18.77 -1.85 13.62
CA HIS A 22 -19.16 -3.17 14.10
C HIS A 22 -19.32 -4.15 12.92
N ASN A 23 -18.23 -4.57 12.29
CA ASN A 23 -18.01 -5.98 11.91
C ASN A 23 -16.67 -6.16 11.22
N THR A 24 -15.88 -7.06 11.79
CA THR A 24 -14.69 -7.62 11.19
C THR A 24 -15.09 -8.53 10.03
N MET A 25 -14.53 -8.32 8.85
CA MET A 25 -14.53 -9.25 7.70
C MET A 25 -15.79 -10.10 7.55
N LEU A 26 -16.85 -9.48 7.00
CA LEU A 26 -17.77 -10.24 6.18
C LEU A 26 -17.28 -10.09 4.75
N ARG A 27 -16.75 -11.19 4.19
CA ARG A 27 -16.68 -11.37 2.73
C ARG A 27 -18.03 -10.96 2.17
N THR A 28 -18.10 -9.87 1.40
CA THR A 28 -19.27 -9.57 0.60
C THR A 28 -19.18 -10.34 -0.72
N ILE A 29 -19.18 -11.68 -0.63
CA ILE A 29 -19.94 -12.43 -1.61
C ILE A 29 -21.31 -12.52 -0.95
N LEU A 30 -22.23 -11.65 -1.35
CA LEU A 30 -23.65 -11.91 -1.16
C LEU A 30 -24.06 -12.84 -2.31
N PRO A 31 -24.13 -14.17 -2.11
CA PRO A 31 -25.02 -14.95 -2.94
C PRO A 31 -26.45 -14.54 -2.56
N TRP A 32 -27.37 -14.62 -3.52
CA TRP A 32 -28.83 -14.48 -3.39
C TRP A 32 -29.45 -13.12 -3.74
N GLN A 33 -29.62 -12.89 -5.04
CA GLN A 33 -30.89 -12.99 -5.79
C GLN A 33 -30.81 -12.09 -7.03
N ASP A 34 -29.97 -12.46 -8.02
CA ASP A 34 -30.09 -11.97 -9.41
C ASP A 34 -29.18 -12.73 -10.40
N GLY A 35 -28.95 -14.03 -10.17
CA GLY A 35 -28.26 -14.89 -11.15
C GLY A 35 -26.84 -14.43 -11.56
N GLY A 36 -26.12 -13.70 -10.71
CA GLY A 36 -24.71 -13.35 -10.95
C GLY A 36 -24.46 -12.30 -12.02
N ARG A 37 -25.45 -11.51 -12.44
CA ARG A 37 -25.23 -10.36 -13.34
C ARG A 37 -25.17 -9.08 -12.53
N GLY A 38 -23.97 -8.51 -12.31
CA GLY A 38 -23.89 -7.12 -11.83
C GLY A 38 -22.59 -6.62 -11.19
N TYR A 39 -21.64 -7.46 -10.82
CA TYR A 39 -20.40 -7.00 -10.16
C TYR A 39 -19.16 -7.68 -10.75
N ASP A 40 -18.38 -6.91 -11.51
CA ASP A 40 -17.15 -7.38 -12.20
C ASP A 40 -15.84 -6.85 -11.57
N ILE A 41 -15.92 -6.04 -10.50
CA ILE A 41 -14.75 -5.37 -9.88
C ILE A 41 -14.71 -5.65 -8.37
N VAL A 42 -13.55 -6.09 -7.89
CA VAL A 42 -13.27 -6.38 -6.47
C VAL A 42 -12.55 -5.20 -5.82
N MET A 43 -13.10 -4.72 -4.69
CA MET A 43 -12.53 -3.65 -3.89
C MET A 43 -12.46 -4.08 -2.42
N THR A 44 -11.26 -4.44 -1.94
CA THR A 44 -11.03 -4.86 -0.54
C THR A 44 -9.69 -4.33 -0.03
N THR A 45 -9.32 -4.63 1.20
CA THR A 45 -7.97 -4.31 1.74
C THR A 45 -6.85 -5.04 1.00
N SER A 46 -7.15 -6.15 0.31
CA SER A 46 -6.15 -6.89 -0.45
C SER A 46 -5.55 -6.05 -1.57
N LEU A 47 -4.21 -5.97 -1.60
CA LEU A 47 -3.45 -5.33 -2.67
C LEU A 47 -3.55 -6.13 -3.99
N SER A 48 -4.11 -7.33 -3.95
CA SER A 48 -4.47 -8.15 -5.10
C SER A 48 -5.89 -7.86 -5.65
N SER A 49 -6.67 -6.99 -5.00
CA SER A 49 -7.95 -6.53 -5.54
C SER A 49 -7.76 -5.67 -6.79
N ASP A 50 -8.78 -5.57 -7.64
CA ASP A 50 -8.78 -4.67 -8.81
C ASP A 50 -8.53 -3.21 -8.40
N VAL A 51 -9.16 -2.80 -7.29
CA VAL A 51 -8.95 -1.49 -6.66
C VAL A 51 -8.81 -1.66 -5.15
N PRO A 52 -7.58 -1.75 -4.61
CA PRO A 52 -7.37 -1.93 -3.17
C PRO A 52 -7.87 -0.74 -2.35
N VAL A 53 -8.46 -0.99 -1.18
CA VAL A 53 -8.93 0.02 -0.23
C VAL A 53 -8.31 -0.26 1.13
N GLY A 54 -7.10 0.24 1.33
CA GLY A 54 -6.34 0.05 2.57
C GLY A 54 -6.61 1.14 3.61
N TYR A 55 -6.23 0.86 4.86
CA TYR A 55 -6.36 1.79 6.00
C TYR A 55 -5.11 2.67 6.16
N PHE A 56 -4.63 3.25 5.08
CA PHE A 56 -3.42 4.07 5.09
C PHE A 56 -3.58 5.27 4.18
N SER A 57 -3.17 6.45 4.66
CA SER A 57 -3.05 7.65 3.87
C SER A 57 -2.25 8.70 4.65
N TRP A 58 -1.54 9.58 3.95
CA TRP A 58 -0.87 10.73 4.56
C TRP A 58 -1.86 11.78 5.07
N ALA A 59 -3.05 11.84 4.50
CA ALA A 59 -4.09 12.81 4.86
C ALA A 59 -4.88 12.41 6.12
N GLU A 60 -5.05 11.10 6.36
CA GLU A 60 -5.80 10.56 7.50
C GLU A 60 -4.90 10.28 8.70
N TYR A 61 -3.64 9.91 8.46
CA TYR A 61 -2.70 9.52 9.50
C TYR A 61 -1.47 10.43 9.46
N ASP A 62 -1.26 11.18 10.54
CA ASP A 62 0.00 11.92 10.77
C ASP A 62 1.14 10.96 11.16
N ILE A 63 1.53 10.09 10.22
CA ILE A 63 2.51 9.03 10.41
C ILE A 63 3.88 9.61 10.79
N MET A 64 4.16 10.86 10.40
CA MET A 64 5.41 11.56 10.72
C MET A 64 5.30 12.46 11.96
N ALA A 65 4.19 12.38 12.73
CA ALA A 65 4.03 13.11 13.97
C ALA A 65 5.27 12.95 14.88
N PRO A 66 5.74 14.04 15.52
CA PRO A 66 6.88 13.99 16.43
C PRO A 66 6.66 13.01 17.59
N MET A 67 7.70 12.26 17.93
CA MET A 67 7.62 11.33 19.05
C MET A 67 7.52 12.06 20.39
N LYS A 68 6.76 11.45 21.32
CA LYS A 68 6.69 11.88 22.72
C LYS A 68 7.54 10.96 23.61
N PRO A 69 8.03 11.45 24.75
CA PRO A 69 8.66 10.60 25.76
C PRO A 69 7.72 9.48 26.20
N LYS A 70 8.26 8.26 26.32
CA LYS A 70 7.51 7.09 26.79
C LYS A 70 7.52 7.08 28.31
N THR A 71 6.39 7.45 28.91
CA THR A 71 6.27 7.73 30.35
C THR A 71 5.51 6.65 31.12
N GLU A 72 4.77 5.77 30.45
CA GLU A 72 4.01 4.72 31.11
C GLU A 72 4.93 3.61 31.62
N ALA A 73 4.59 3.08 32.81
CA ALA A 73 5.36 2.03 33.46
C ALA A 73 5.13 0.65 32.82
N ALA A 74 3.94 0.42 32.25
CA ALA A 74 3.66 -0.77 31.44
C ALA A 74 4.36 -0.64 30.08
N LEU A 75 4.90 -1.75 29.58
CA LEU A 75 5.68 -1.74 28.34
C LEU A 75 4.81 -1.51 27.12
N ALA A 76 3.60 -2.07 27.13
CA ALA A 76 2.68 -2.02 26.01
C ALA A 76 1.27 -1.62 26.44
N ALA A 77 0.50 -1.13 25.47
CA ALA A 77 -0.94 -0.93 25.62
C ALA A 77 -1.74 -1.67 24.55
N ALA A 78 -2.92 -2.14 24.94
CA ALA A 78 -3.86 -2.86 24.09
C ALA A 78 -5.25 -2.21 24.08
N PHE A 79 -5.82 -2.07 22.89
CA PHE A 79 -7.16 -1.50 22.67
C PHE A 79 -8.03 -2.51 21.91
N ILE A 80 -8.25 -3.68 22.52
CA ILE A 80 -8.98 -4.80 21.90
C ILE A 80 -10.35 -4.93 22.58
N SER A 81 -11.42 -4.76 21.81
CA SER A 81 -12.81 -4.86 22.34
C SER A 81 -13.62 -6.01 21.73
N ASN A 82 -13.17 -6.62 20.63
CA ASN A 82 -13.81 -7.79 20.06
C ASN A 82 -13.14 -9.07 20.59
N CYS A 83 -13.69 -9.70 21.63
CA CYS A 83 -13.02 -10.87 22.21
C CYS A 83 -13.27 -12.17 21.43
N GLY A 84 -14.14 -12.14 20.41
CA GLY A 84 -14.53 -13.30 19.61
C GLY A 84 -13.82 -13.43 18.27
N ALA A 85 -12.64 -12.81 18.10
CA ALA A 85 -11.86 -12.95 16.87
C ALA A 85 -11.44 -14.40 16.67
N ARG A 86 -11.58 -14.91 15.45
CA ARG A 86 -11.23 -16.29 15.07
C ARG A 86 -9.74 -16.39 14.67
N ASN A 87 -8.86 -15.88 15.52
CA ASN A 87 -7.41 -16.02 15.40
C ASN A 87 -6.78 -16.16 16.80
N PHE A 88 -5.45 -16.29 16.88
CA PHE A 88 -4.75 -16.55 18.14
C PHE A 88 -4.42 -15.30 18.97
N ARG A 89 -5.02 -14.14 18.66
CA ARG A 89 -4.58 -12.86 19.24
C ARG A 89 -4.77 -12.73 20.74
N LEU A 90 -5.82 -13.34 21.30
CA LEU A 90 -6.06 -13.29 22.74
C LEU A 90 -5.14 -14.27 23.46
N GLN A 91 -4.86 -15.43 22.87
CA GLN A 91 -3.85 -16.35 23.35
C GLN A 91 -2.46 -15.69 23.34
N ALA A 92 -2.13 -14.92 22.30
CA ALA A 92 -0.89 -14.15 22.23
C ALA A 92 -0.82 -13.07 23.32
N LEU A 93 -1.92 -12.33 23.56
CA LEU A 93 -2.01 -11.35 24.65
C LEU A 93 -1.74 -12.01 26.01
N GLU A 94 -2.45 -13.09 26.33
CA GLU A 94 -2.28 -13.83 27.58
C GLU A 94 -0.88 -14.43 27.73
N ALA A 95 -0.31 -14.93 26.63
CA ALA A 95 1.04 -15.50 26.64
C ALA A 95 2.12 -14.42 26.83
N LEU A 96 1.92 -13.20 26.31
CA LEU A 96 2.81 -12.06 26.59
C LEU A 96 2.73 -11.66 28.07
N GLU A 97 1.52 -11.58 28.64
CA GLU A 97 1.32 -11.29 30.06
C GLU A 97 1.99 -12.36 30.95
N LYS A 98 1.79 -13.65 30.63
CA LYS A 98 2.47 -14.78 31.31
C LYS A 98 3.98 -14.74 31.16
N SER A 99 4.47 -14.18 30.05
CA SER A 99 5.90 -13.96 29.81
C SER A 99 6.43 -12.71 30.52
N ASN A 100 5.72 -12.17 31.51
CA ASN A 100 6.10 -11.01 32.32
C ASN A 100 6.25 -9.71 31.51
N ILE A 101 5.45 -9.53 30.46
CA ILE A 101 5.27 -8.24 29.80
C ILE A 101 4.07 -7.56 30.45
N LYS A 102 4.31 -6.43 31.14
CA LYS A 102 3.23 -5.63 31.70
C LYS A 102 2.50 -4.89 30.58
N ILE A 103 1.20 -5.16 30.44
CA ILE A 103 0.34 -4.64 29.37
C ILE A 103 -0.84 -3.92 30.02
N ASP A 104 -1.06 -2.66 29.63
CA ASP A 104 -2.26 -1.93 29.99
C ASP A 104 -3.34 -2.10 28.90
N SER A 105 -4.43 -2.77 29.25
CA SER A 105 -5.53 -3.10 28.36
C SER A 105 -6.72 -2.19 28.65
N TYR A 106 -6.98 -1.27 27.71
CA TYR A 106 -8.08 -0.29 27.76
C TYR A 106 -9.35 -0.78 27.05
N GLY A 107 -9.22 -1.77 26.16
CA GLY A 107 -10.32 -2.34 25.39
C GLY A 107 -11.24 -3.22 26.24
N GLY A 108 -12.34 -3.69 25.65
CA GLY A 108 -13.30 -4.58 26.34
C GLY A 108 -12.72 -5.94 26.75
N CYS A 109 -11.64 -6.40 26.09
CA CYS A 109 -10.96 -7.65 26.41
C CYS A 109 -9.80 -7.39 27.38
N HIS A 110 -9.66 -8.23 28.42
CA HIS A 110 -8.58 -8.13 29.41
C HIS A 110 -8.46 -6.76 30.08
N ARG A 111 -9.58 -6.02 30.16
CA ARG A 111 -9.69 -4.62 30.63
C ARG A 111 -9.13 -4.42 32.04
N ASN A 112 -7.83 -4.17 32.15
CA ASN A 112 -7.11 -4.00 33.41
C ASN A 112 -6.73 -2.53 33.69
N ARG A 113 -6.97 -1.64 32.72
CA ARG A 113 -6.73 -0.20 32.82
C ARG A 113 -8.01 0.53 32.44
N ASP A 114 -8.56 1.28 33.39
CA ASP A 114 -9.74 2.10 33.15
C ASP A 114 -9.40 3.49 32.63
N GLY A 115 -10.36 4.09 31.92
CA GLY A 115 -10.28 5.46 31.43
C GLY A 115 -10.84 5.58 30.01
N ARG A 116 -11.69 6.59 29.79
CA ARG A 116 -12.10 6.98 28.44
C ARG A 116 -10.99 7.85 27.85
N VAL A 117 -9.93 7.22 27.38
CA VAL A 117 -8.77 7.88 26.78
C VAL A 117 -8.92 7.96 25.27
N ASP A 118 -8.34 9.00 24.67
CA ASP A 118 -8.06 8.97 23.23
C ASP A 118 -6.97 7.93 22.97
N LYS A 119 -7.23 7.00 22.04
CA LYS A 119 -6.34 5.86 21.78
C LYS A 119 -4.96 6.30 21.32
N VAL A 120 -4.89 7.20 20.34
CA VAL A 120 -3.60 7.61 19.76
C VAL A 120 -2.82 8.43 20.78
N GLU A 121 -3.48 9.31 21.52
CA GLU A 121 -2.84 10.10 22.57
C GLU A 121 -2.28 9.22 23.68
N ALA A 122 -3.03 8.23 24.16
CA ALA A 122 -2.54 7.28 25.15
C ALA A 122 -1.31 6.51 24.62
N LEU A 123 -1.38 5.99 23.39
CA LEU A 123 -0.28 5.22 22.77
C LEU A 123 1.02 6.01 22.63
N LYS A 124 0.99 7.35 22.58
CA LYS A 124 2.21 8.17 22.52
C LYS A 124 3.12 7.96 23.72
N HIS A 125 2.58 7.52 24.85
CA HIS A 125 3.31 7.34 26.10
C HIS A 125 3.81 5.90 26.34
N TYR A 126 3.44 4.95 25.49
CA TYR A 126 3.90 3.55 25.55
C TYR A 126 5.03 3.27 24.56
N LYS A 127 5.92 2.33 24.92
CA LYS A 127 6.99 1.85 24.03
C LYS A 127 6.46 0.94 22.93
N PHE A 128 5.45 0.14 23.26
CA PHE A 128 4.83 -0.81 22.34
C PHE A 128 3.30 -0.61 22.26
N SER A 129 2.74 -0.82 21.07
CA SER A 129 1.30 -0.91 20.87
C SER A 129 0.96 -2.30 20.37
N LEU A 130 -0.02 -2.97 20.99
CA LEU A 130 -0.50 -4.27 20.51
C LEU A 130 -1.51 -4.05 19.39
N ALA A 131 -1.00 -4.01 18.16
CA ALA A 131 -1.76 -3.83 16.93
C ALA A 131 -2.30 -5.18 16.42
N PHE A 132 -3.13 -5.83 17.24
CA PHE A 132 -3.64 -7.17 16.97
C PHE A 132 -4.91 -7.13 16.12
N GLU A 133 -4.81 -7.63 14.89
CA GLU A 133 -5.93 -7.75 13.98
C GLU A 133 -6.88 -8.86 14.39
N ASN A 134 -8.10 -8.78 13.87
CA ASN A 134 -9.14 -9.75 14.16
C ASN A 134 -9.02 -11.04 13.30
N SER A 135 -8.15 -11.02 12.30
CA SER A 135 -7.89 -12.12 11.35
C SER A 135 -6.46 -12.03 10.83
N ASN A 136 -5.97 -13.14 10.27
CA ASN A 136 -4.61 -13.25 9.76
C ASN A 136 -4.64 -13.32 8.22
N GLU A 137 -5.41 -12.43 7.59
CA GLU A 137 -5.52 -12.37 6.13
C GLU A 137 -4.39 -11.52 5.53
N GLU A 138 -3.91 -11.95 4.37
CA GLU A 138 -2.93 -11.21 3.59
C GLU A 138 -3.43 -9.78 3.30
N ASP A 139 -2.57 -8.77 3.52
CA ASP A 139 -2.87 -7.33 3.42
C ASP A 139 -3.96 -6.77 4.35
N TYR A 140 -4.52 -7.58 5.24
CA TYR A 140 -5.45 -7.08 6.23
C TYR A 140 -4.70 -6.33 7.34
N VAL A 141 -4.36 -5.08 7.05
CA VAL A 141 -3.64 -4.15 7.94
C VAL A 141 -4.50 -2.90 8.13
N THR A 142 -4.97 -2.67 9.35
CA THR A 142 -6.01 -1.68 9.65
C THR A 142 -5.47 -0.47 10.41
N GLU A 143 -6.37 0.38 10.90
CA GLU A 143 -6.05 1.55 11.72
C GLU A 143 -5.19 1.20 12.94
N LYS A 144 -5.28 -0.04 13.46
CA LYS A 144 -4.47 -0.48 14.63
C LYS A 144 -2.98 -0.34 14.38
N PHE A 145 -2.53 -0.75 13.19
CA PHE A 145 -1.14 -0.64 12.82
C PHE A 145 -0.74 0.82 12.57
N PHE A 146 -1.48 1.54 11.72
CA PHE A 146 -1.12 2.91 11.35
C PHE A 146 -1.21 3.91 12.51
N GLN A 147 -2.18 3.75 13.42
CA GLN A 147 -2.25 4.55 14.66
C GLN A 147 -1.05 4.33 15.58
N SER A 148 -0.46 3.12 15.57
CA SER A 148 0.79 2.85 16.30
C SER A 148 1.95 3.67 15.71
N LEU A 149 2.02 3.75 14.37
CA LEU A 149 3.03 4.56 13.69
C LEU A 149 2.85 6.05 13.99
N VAL A 150 1.60 6.56 13.94
CA VAL A 150 1.27 7.95 14.32
C VAL A 150 1.76 8.24 15.73
N ALA A 151 1.43 7.38 16.70
CA ALA A 151 1.84 7.53 18.10
C ALA A 151 3.36 7.38 18.34
N GLY A 152 4.15 7.01 17.33
CA GLY A 152 5.60 6.84 17.46
C GLY A 152 5.96 5.75 18.47
N THR A 153 5.21 4.64 18.44
CA THR A 153 5.42 3.44 19.24
C THR A 153 5.70 2.27 18.32
N ILE A 154 6.46 1.27 18.78
CA ILE A 154 6.73 0.08 17.97
C ILE A 154 5.46 -0.80 17.98
N PRO A 155 4.83 -1.08 16.83
CA PRO A 155 3.70 -1.99 16.78
C PRO A 155 4.17 -3.43 16.98
N VAL A 156 3.49 -4.15 17.88
CA VAL A 156 3.56 -5.60 18.01
C VAL A 156 2.31 -6.17 17.37
N VAL A 157 2.47 -6.99 16.34
CA VAL A 157 1.39 -7.35 15.42
C VAL A 157 1.09 -8.84 15.53
N VAL A 158 -0.21 -9.15 15.58
CA VAL A 158 -0.80 -10.44 15.20
C VAL A 158 -1.78 -10.10 14.08
N GLY A 159 -1.61 -10.67 12.88
CA GLY A 159 -2.43 -10.28 11.73
C GLY A 159 -1.88 -10.78 10.40
N ALA A 160 -1.81 -9.89 9.42
CA ALA A 160 -1.38 -10.22 8.06
C ALA A 160 0.00 -10.93 8.04
N PRO A 161 0.12 -12.12 7.43
CA PRO A 161 1.39 -12.86 7.38
C PRO A 161 2.53 -12.08 6.70
N ASN A 162 2.18 -11.15 5.81
CA ASN A 162 3.08 -10.29 5.06
C ASN A 162 3.22 -8.88 5.67
N ILE A 163 2.95 -8.68 6.96
CA ILE A 163 3.01 -7.36 7.62
C ILE A 163 4.32 -6.58 7.41
N GLN A 164 5.43 -7.29 7.12
CA GLN A 164 6.72 -6.65 6.82
C GLN A 164 6.65 -5.74 5.57
N ASP A 165 5.75 -6.02 4.62
CA ASP A 165 5.51 -5.17 3.44
C ASP A 165 4.97 -3.77 3.82
N PHE A 166 4.38 -3.65 5.01
CA PHE A 166 3.78 -2.45 5.57
C PHE A 166 4.70 -1.74 6.57
N ALA A 167 5.87 -2.30 6.89
CA ALA A 167 6.80 -1.70 7.84
C ALA A 167 7.47 -0.44 7.25
N PRO A 168 7.51 0.69 7.98
CA PRO A 168 8.23 1.90 7.55
C PRO A 168 9.72 1.65 7.22
N SER A 169 10.37 0.82 8.04
CA SER A 169 11.75 0.39 7.86
C SER A 169 11.98 -1.01 8.46
N PRO A 170 13.03 -1.74 8.07
CA PRO A 170 13.40 -2.99 8.75
C PRO A 170 13.59 -2.77 10.26
N GLY A 171 13.04 -3.67 11.07
CA GLY A 171 13.13 -3.60 12.53
C GLY A 171 12.22 -2.54 13.20
N SER A 172 11.33 -1.88 12.44
CA SER A 172 10.38 -0.89 12.99
C SER A 172 9.12 -1.50 13.62
N ILE A 173 8.92 -2.81 13.46
CA ILE A 173 7.75 -3.56 13.92
C ILE A 173 8.19 -4.89 14.52
N ILE A 174 7.35 -5.47 15.38
CA ILE A 174 7.51 -6.82 15.91
C ILE A 174 6.31 -7.66 15.47
N HIS A 175 6.54 -8.81 14.86
CA HIS A 175 5.48 -9.69 14.36
C HIS A 175 5.45 -10.99 15.16
N ILE A 176 4.30 -11.32 15.74
CA ILE A 176 4.00 -12.63 16.31
C ILE A 176 3.25 -13.39 15.22
N LYS A 177 3.96 -14.28 14.51
CA LYS A 177 3.40 -15.00 13.36
C LYS A 177 2.58 -16.20 13.80
N GLU A 178 3.09 -16.92 14.80
CA GLU A 178 2.46 -18.08 15.42
C GLU A 178 2.52 -17.92 16.95
N ILE A 179 1.78 -18.73 17.70
CA ILE A 179 1.73 -18.62 19.17
C ILE A 179 3.08 -18.96 19.82
N GLU A 180 3.87 -19.82 19.18
CA GLU A 180 5.20 -20.24 19.61
C GLU A 180 6.22 -19.08 19.59
N ASP A 181 5.96 -18.03 18.81
CA ASP A 181 6.88 -16.88 18.71
C ASP A 181 6.83 -15.98 19.96
N VAL A 182 5.79 -16.09 20.79
CA VAL A 182 5.49 -15.11 21.86
C VAL A 182 6.64 -14.98 22.85
N GLU A 183 7.31 -16.06 23.25
CA GLU A 183 8.42 -16.00 24.19
C GLU A 183 9.61 -15.21 23.60
N SER A 184 9.94 -15.47 22.33
CA SER A 184 11.00 -14.77 21.61
C SER A 184 10.67 -13.28 21.42
N VAL A 185 9.40 -12.96 21.17
CA VAL A 185 8.89 -11.61 21.04
C VAL A 185 8.94 -10.88 22.39
N ALA A 186 8.51 -11.52 23.48
CA ALA A 186 8.61 -10.96 24.83
C ALA A 186 10.06 -10.64 25.20
N LYS A 187 11.01 -11.53 24.86
CA LYS A 187 12.45 -11.26 25.03
C LYS A 187 12.92 -10.05 24.23
N SER A 188 12.47 -9.92 22.98
CA SER A 188 12.79 -8.77 22.12
C SER A 188 12.21 -7.46 22.65
N MET A 189 10.96 -7.48 23.15
CA MET A 189 10.31 -6.33 23.77
C MET A 189 11.07 -5.86 25.02
N ARG A 190 11.50 -6.78 25.89
CA ARG A 190 12.34 -6.44 27.07
C ARG A 190 13.68 -5.84 26.65
N TYR A 191 14.38 -6.48 25.71
CA TYR A 191 15.66 -5.98 25.21
C TYR A 191 15.55 -4.54 24.69
N LEU A 192 14.55 -4.26 23.84
CA LEU A 192 14.29 -2.91 23.33
C LEU A 192 13.84 -1.96 24.45
N ALA A 193 13.09 -2.43 25.44
CA ALA A 193 12.69 -1.59 26.56
C ALA A 193 13.89 -1.15 27.42
N GLU A 194 14.87 -2.02 27.60
CA GLU A 194 16.08 -1.81 28.42
C GLU A 194 17.24 -1.15 27.65
N ASN A 195 17.19 -1.13 26.31
CA ASN A 195 18.23 -0.58 25.45
C ASN A 195 17.71 0.62 24.62
N PRO A 196 17.92 1.87 25.08
CA PRO A 196 17.45 3.07 24.40
C PRO A 196 17.97 3.22 22.97
N GLU A 197 19.22 2.84 22.71
CA GLU A 197 19.84 2.94 21.39
C GLU A 197 19.14 2.01 20.38
N ALA A 198 18.91 0.75 20.75
CA ALA A 198 18.21 -0.22 19.91
C ALA A 198 16.75 0.20 19.69
N TYR A 199 16.06 0.71 20.72
CA TYR A 199 14.70 1.23 20.60
C TYR A 199 14.63 2.43 19.64
N ASN A 200 15.54 3.39 19.79
CA ASN A 200 15.61 4.56 18.92
C ASN A 200 15.94 4.17 17.48
N GLN A 201 16.77 3.15 17.27
CA GLN A 201 17.08 2.61 15.96
C GLN A 201 15.83 2.05 15.26
N SER A 202 14.93 1.38 15.98
CA SER A 202 13.63 0.91 15.44
C SER A 202 12.70 2.04 14.99
N LEU A 203 12.83 3.23 15.58
CA LEU A 203 12.00 4.41 15.26
C LEU A 203 12.75 5.50 14.49
N ARG A 204 13.98 5.22 14.04
CA ARG A 204 14.84 6.18 13.32
C ARG A 204 14.18 6.75 12.06
N TRP A 205 13.32 5.97 11.41
CA TRP A 205 12.52 6.38 10.25
C TRP A 205 11.61 7.59 10.53
N LYS A 206 11.26 7.88 11.79
CA LYS A 206 10.52 9.10 12.17
C LYS A 206 11.30 10.39 11.90
N TYR A 207 12.63 10.31 11.84
CA TYR A 207 13.51 11.46 11.61
C TYR A 207 14.10 11.47 10.20
N GLU A 208 14.52 10.30 9.71
CA GLU A 208 15.16 10.17 8.39
C GLU A 208 14.15 10.00 7.24
N GLY A 209 12.91 9.71 7.59
CA GLY A 209 11.86 9.31 6.66
C GLY A 209 11.78 7.79 6.49
N PRO A 210 10.60 7.28 6.08
CA PRO A 210 10.40 5.87 5.84
C PRO A 210 11.00 5.43 4.51
N SER A 211 11.11 4.11 4.32
CA SER A 211 11.61 3.51 3.09
C SER A 211 10.81 3.93 1.85
N ASP A 212 11.46 3.90 0.68
CA ASP A 212 10.78 4.16 -0.60
C ASP A 212 9.62 3.19 -0.85
N SER A 213 9.75 1.93 -0.40
CA SER A 213 8.68 0.92 -0.49
C SER A 213 7.46 1.34 0.34
N PHE A 214 7.67 1.79 1.59
CA PHE A 214 6.59 2.28 2.43
C PHE A 214 5.93 3.53 1.85
N LYS A 215 6.72 4.49 1.35
CA LYS A 215 6.17 5.68 0.66
C LYS A 215 5.33 5.25 -0.54
N ALA A 216 5.85 4.37 -1.39
CA ALA A 216 5.11 3.84 -2.54
C ALA A 216 3.82 3.10 -2.15
N LEU A 217 3.76 2.46 -0.98
CA LEU A 217 2.52 1.89 -0.47
C LEU A 217 1.51 2.97 -0.08
N VAL A 218 1.90 3.90 0.81
CA VAL A 218 1.01 4.93 1.36
C VAL A 218 0.54 5.92 0.28
N ASP A 219 1.39 6.26 -0.68
CA ASP A 219 1.07 7.15 -1.80
C ASP A 219 -0.03 6.60 -2.71
N MET A 220 -0.39 5.32 -2.62
CA MET A 220 -1.56 4.78 -3.33
C MET A 220 -2.85 5.51 -2.94
N ALA A 221 -2.94 5.94 -1.68
CA ALA A 221 -4.09 6.67 -1.16
C ALA A 221 -4.06 8.17 -1.49
N ALA A 222 -3.00 8.67 -2.14
CA ALA A 222 -2.98 10.04 -2.64
C ALA A 222 -4.07 10.29 -3.71
N VAL A 223 -4.56 9.21 -4.33
CA VAL A 223 -5.75 9.24 -5.17
C VAL A 223 -6.86 8.44 -4.48
N HIS A 224 -7.97 9.12 -4.21
CA HIS A 224 -9.12 8.51 -3.55
C HIS A 224 -9.60 7.24 -4.29
N SER A 225 -10.09 6.24 -3.55
CA SER A 225 -10.48 4.93 -4.08
C SER A 225 -11.49 5.01 -5.23
N SER A 226 -12.45 5.94 -5.15
CA SER A 226 -13.41 6.21 -6.23
C SER A 226 -12.73 6.68 -7.53
N CYS A 227 -11.74 7.57 -7.45
CA CYS A 227 -10.98 8.01 -8.62
C CYS A 227 -10.13 6.87 -9.19
N ARG A 228 -9.53 6.03 -8.32
CA ARG A 228 -8.80 4.84 -8.76
C ARG A 228 -9.71 3.83 -9.46
N LEU A 229 -10.95 3.68 -9.00
CA LEU A 229 -11.99 2.90 -9.69
C LEU A 229 -12.29 3.47 -11.07
N CYS A 230 -12.47 4.80 -11.21
CA CYS A 230 -12.65 5.43 -12.51
C CYS A 230 -11.47 5.18 -13.46
N ILE A 231 -10.23 5.29 -12.96
CA ILE A 231 -9.01 5.01 -13.74
C ILE A 231 -8.97 3.55 -14.18
N HIS A 232 -9.31 2.61 -13.29
CA HIS A 232 -9.38 1.19 -13.60
C HIS A 232 -10.41 0.92 -14.71
N LEU A 233 -11.66 1.37 -14.53
CA LEU A 233 -12.74 1.20 -15.50
C LEU A 233 -12.42 1.83 -16.86
N ALA A 234 -11.84 3.04 -16.86
CA ALA A 234 -11.42 3.71 -18.08
C ALA A 234 -10.27 2.95 -18.78
N THR A 235 -9.36 2.36 -18.00
CA THR A 235 -8.24 1.56 -18.54
C THR A 235 -8.77 0.29 -19.22
N VAL A 236 -9.66 -0.44 -18.55
CA VAL A 236 -10.32 -1.65 -19.10
C VAL A 236 -11.15 -1.30 -20.34
N SER A 237 -11.88 -0.18 -20.32
CA SER A 237 -12.69 0.25 -21.47
C SER A 237 -11.82 0.59 -22.68
N ARG A 238 -10.73 1.34 -22.48
CA ARG A 238 -9.76 1.65 -23.54
C ARG A 238 -9.12 0.40 -24.12
N GLU A 239 -8.78 -0.58 -23.29
CA GLU A 239 -8.23 -1.85 -23.76
C GLU A 239 -9.24 -2.64 -24.62
N LYS A 240 -10.51 -2.70 -24.20
CA LYS A 240 -11.59 -3.31 -25.00
C LYS A 240 -11.77 -2.62 -26.35
N GLU A 241 -11.74 -1.28 -26.37
CA GLU A 241 -11.83 -0.50 -27.60
C GLU A 241 -10.64 -0.77 -28.52
N GLU A 242 -9.41 -0.73 -28.02
CA GLU A 242 -8.19 -0.97 -28.80
C GLU A 242 -8.09 -2.38 -29.38
N ASN A 243 -8.72 -3.36 -28.70
CA ASN A 243 -8.81 -4.74 -29.17
C ASN A 243 -9.98 -4.96 -30.15
N SER A 244 -10.88 -3.99 -30.30
CA SER A 244 -12.01 -4.10 -31.22
C SER A 244 -11.56 -4.05 -32.69
N PRO A 245 -12.23 -4.75 -33.62
CA PRO A 245 -11.88 -4.74 -35.04
C PRO A 245 -11.95 -3.36 -35.70
N GLY A 246 -12.81 -2.48 -35.18
CA GLY A 246 -12.99 -1.12 -35.70
C GLY A 246 -11.89 -0.14 -35.28
N PHE A 247 -11.06 -0.51 -34.31
CA PHE A 247 -10.00 0.37 -33.83
C PHE A 247 -8.80 0.37 -34.78
N LYS A 248 -8.52 1.54 -35.36
CA LYS A 248 -7.37 1.73 -36.25
C LYS A 248 -6.08 1.69 -35.44
N LYS A 249 -5.44 0.53 -35.38
CA LYS A 249 -4.14 0.34 -34.74
C LYS A 249 -3.07 1.18 -35.45
N ARG A 250 -2.41 2.07 -34.71
CA ARG A 250 -1.23 2.79 -35.20
C ARG A 250 0.01 1.92 -34.97
N PRO A 251 1.00 1.92 -35.87
CA PRO A 251 2.23 1.20 -35.64
C PRO A 251 3.01 1.84 -34.49
N CYS A 252 3.17 1.10 -33.39
CA CYS A 252 4.03 1.50 -32.26
C CYS A 252 5.47 1.00 -32.41
N LYS A 253 5.84 0.61 -33.63
CA LYS A 253 7.18 0.19 -34.03
C LYS A 253 7.41 0.71 -35.44
N CYS A 254 8.52 1.44 -35.63
CA CYS A 254 8.90 1.98 -36.93
C CYS A 254 10.32 1.52 -37.26
N THR A 255 10.50 0.85 -38.41
CA THR A 255 11.80 0.36 -38.87
C THR A 255 12.23 1.12 -40.12
N ARG A 256 13.41 1.73 -40.07
CA ARG A 256 14.05 2.39 -41.22
C ARG A 256 15.48 1.87 -41.36
N GLY A 257 15.70 0.97 -42.32
CA GLY A 257 16.95 0.24 -42.47
C GLY A 257 17.22 -0.62 -41.21
N PRO A 258 18.43 -0.60 -40.62
CA PRO A 258 18.75 -1.40 -39.43
C PRO A 258 18.22 -0.79 -38.11
N LYS A 259 17.62 0.42 -38.16
CA LYS A 259 17.17 1.14 -36.97
C LYS A 259 15.68 0.91 -36.77
N THR A 260 15.32 0.37 -35.61
CA THR A 260 13.93 0.29 -35.18
C THR A 260 13.70 1.24 -34.00
N VAL A 261 12.59 1.96 -34.02
CA VAL A 261 12.12 2.78 -32.89
C VAL A 261 10.84 2.17 -32.36
N TYR A 262 10.81 1.94 -31.05
CA TYR A 262 9.68 1.44 -30.29
C TYR A 262 8.99 2.61 -29.62
N HIS A 263 7.66 2.68 -29.76
CA HIS A 263 6.81 3.64 -29.09
C HIS A 263 6.12 2.95 -27.92
N ILE A 264 6.33 3.49 -26.74
CA ILE A 264 5.88 2.97 -25.45
C ILE A 264 5.03 4.05 -24.80
N TYR A 265 3.96 3.64 -24.12
CA TYR A 265 3.12 4.54 -23.34
C TYR A 265 3.43 4.38 -21.85
N VAL A 266 3.60 5.49 -21.14
CA VAL A 266 3.93 5.47 -19.72
C VAL A 266 3.07 6.47 -18.96
N ARG A 267 2.52 6.07 -17.82
CA ARG A 267 1.82 6.99 -16.90
C ARG A 267 2.30 6.82 -15.48
N GLU A 268 2.21 7.89 -14.68
CA GLU A 268 2.31 7.77 -13.24
C GLU A 268 1.10 7.00 -12.68
N ARG A 269 1.34 6.08 -11.74
CA ARG A 269 0.29 5.39 -11.00
C ARG A 269 -0.69 6.43 -10.41
N GLY A 270 -1.99 6.22 -10.60
CA GLY A 270 -3.03 7.15 -10.15
C GLY A 270 -3.38 8.25 -11.15
N ARG A 271 -2.78 8.24 -12.35
CA ARG A 271 -3.23 9.03 -13.51
C ARG A 271 -3.80 8.11 -14.58
N PHE A 272 -4.72 8.64 -15.40
CA PHE A 272 -5.25 7.90 -16.56
C PHE A 272 -4.44 8.14 -17.83
N GLU A 273 -4.12 9.43 -18.09
CA GLU A 273 -3.38 9.88 -19.27
C GLU A 273 -1.96 9.32 -19.32
N MET A 274 -1.50 9.06 -20.54
CA MET A 274 -0.21 8.42 -20.82
C MET A 274 0.68 9.31 -21.67
N GLU A 275 1.96 9.32 -21.32
CA GLU A 275 3.03 9.97 -22.08
C GLU A 275 3.65 9.02 -23.10
N SER A 276 4.04 9.56 -24.24
CA SER A 276 4.76 8.82 -25.28
C SER A 276 6.26 8.81 -25.01
N ILE A 277 6.84 7.62 -24.96
CA ILE A 277 8.28 7.36 -24.84
C ILE A 277 8.75 6.63 -26.09
N TYR A 278 9.90 7.04 -26.64
CA TYR A 278 10.48 6.45 -27.83
C TYR A 278 11.86 5.86 -27.52
N LEU A 279 12.03 4.55 -27.73
CA LEU A 279 13.30 3.86 -27.54
C LEU A 279 13.83 3.30 -28.86
N ARG A 280 15.15 3.36 -29.07
CA ARG A 280 15.81 2.82 -30.25
C ARG A 280 16.24 1.38 -30.00
N SER A 281 16.21 0.53 -31.02
CA SER A 281 16.63 -0.89 -30.95
C SER A 281 18.05 -1.06 -30.42
N SER A 282 18.95 -0.11 -30.71
CA SER A 282 20.34 -0.12 -30.21
C SER A 282 20.46 0.13 -28.70
N ASN A 283 19.39 0.57 -28.03
CA ASN A 283 19.39 0.93 -26.61
C ASN A 283 18.10 0.46 -25.91
N LEU A 284 17.64 -0.76 -26.22
CA LEU A 284 16.53 -1.40 -25.51
C LEU A 284 17.05 -2.05 -24.23
N THR A 285 17.27 -1.24 -23.21
CA THR A 285 17.64 -1.69 -21.87
C THR A 285 16.68 -1.11 -20.85
N LEU A 286 16.59 -1.74 -19.68
CA LEU A 286 15.78 -1.24 -18.57
C LEU A 286 16.28 0.14 -18.11
N GLU A 287 17.59 0.35 -18.06
CA GLU A 287 18.18 1.64 -17.70
C GLU A 287 17.86 2.73 -18.71
N ALA A 288 17.90 2.43 -20.02
CA ALA A 288 17.49 3.38 -21.05
C ALA A 288 15.99 3.76 -20.94
N LEU A 289 15.13 2.79 -20.62
CA LEU A 289 13.71 3.06 -20.36
C LEU A 289 13.53 3.98 -19.15
N LYS A 290 14.16 3.66 -18.01
CA LYS A 290 14.09 4.47 -16.79
C LYS A 290 14.58 5.90 -17.04
N PHE A 291 15.71 6.05 -17.71
CA PHE A 291 16.26 7.35 -18.07
C PHE A 291 15.31 8.15 -18.97
N ALA A 292 14.77 7.51 -20.02
CA ALA A 292 13.84 8.16 -20.94
C ALA A 292 12.55 8.61 -20.24
N VAL A 293 12.02 7.80 -19.32
CA VAL A 293 10.86 8.15 -18.50
C VAL A 293 11.15 9.37 -17.63
N VAL A 294 12.22 9.33 -16.83
CA VAL A 294 12.57 10.47 -15.95
C VAL A 294 12.80 11.73 -16.78
N SER A 295 13.58 11.65 -17.86
CA SER A 295 13.85 12.79 -18.75
C SER A 295 12.56 13.37 -19.34
N LYS A 296 11.64 12.53 -19.82
CA LYS A 296 10.36 12.97 -20.35
C LYS A 296 9.51 13.67 -19.28
N PHE A 297 9.32 13.06 -18.12
CA PHE A 297 8.48 13.63 -17.07
C PHE A 297 9.10 14.93 -16.50
N THR A 298 10.42 15.01 -16.36
CA THR A 298 11.11 16.25 -15.98
C THR A 298 10.92 17.34 -17.05
N SER A 299 11.02 17.01 -18.34
CA SER A 299 10.82 17.99 -19.43
C SER A 299 9.41 18.60 -19.45
N LEU A 300 8.43 17.90 -18.87
CA LEU A 300 7.05 18.35 -18.75
C LEU A 300 6.80 19.14 -17.46
N ASN A 301 7.82 19.37 -16.64
CA ASN A 301 7.69 19.89 -15.27
C ASN A 301 6.65 19.10 -14.45
N HIS A 302 6.67 17.77 -14.59
CA HIS A 302 5.68 16.90 -13.98
C HIS A 302 5.73 16.98 -12.44
N VAL A 303 4.57 17.14 -11.83
CA VAL A 303 4.40 17.09 -10.37
C VAL A 303 3.78 15.75 -9.97
N PRO A 304 4.49 14.92 -9.18
CA PRO A 304 3.96 13.64 -8.72
C PRO A 304 2.65 13.79 -7.95
N ILE A 305 1.74 12.82 -8.11
CA ILE A 305 0.41 12.85 -7.48
C ILE A 305 0.46 12.95 -5.95
N TRP A 306 1.50 12.38 -5.32
CA TRP A 306 1.66 12.37 -3.86
C TRP A 306 2.22 13.68 -3.30
N LYS A 307 2.66 14.63 -4.14
CA LYS A 307 3.39 15.83 -3.70
C LYS A 307 2.56 16.70 -2.75
N THR A 308 1.25 16.83 -3.00
CA THR A 308 0.33 17.59 -2.14
C THR A 308 -0.01 16.85 -0.86
N GLU A 309 -0.11 15.52 -0.92
CA GLU A 309 -0.58 14.68 0.17
C GLU A 309 0.50 14.37 1.21
N ARG A 310 1.76 14.21 0.79
CA ARG A 310 2.85 13.95 1.73
C ARG A 310 3.07 15.12 2.68
N PRO A 311 3.47 14.87 3.94
CA PRO A 311 3.87 15.94 4.85
C PRO A 311 5.13 16.65 4.35
N GLU A 312 5.28 17.93 4.66
CA GLU A 312 6.38 18.78 4.16
C GLU A 312 7.77 18.20 4.43
N ILE A 313 7.97 17.58 5.60
CA ILE A 313 9.23 16.92 5.97
C ILE A 313 9.65 15.80 5.00
N LEU A 314 8.69 15.19 4.29
CA LEU A 314 8.93 14.15 3.29
C LEU A 314 8.80 14.66 1.85
N ARG A 315 8.35 15.91 1.64
CA ARG A 315 8.34 16.51 0.32
C ARG A 315 9.79 16.80 -0.05
N GLY A 316 10.38 15.91 -0.85
CA GLY A 316 11.71 16.13 -1.44
C GLY A 316 11.72 17.35 -2.39
N GLY A 317 12.79 17.51 -3.15
CA GLY A 317 12.88 18.53 -4.19
C GLY A 317 11.90 18.31 -5.36
N ASN A 318 12.19 18.94 -6.50
CA ASN A 318 11.46 18.71 -7.75
C ASN A 318 12.05 17.54 -8.56
N ASP A 319 13.08 16.89 -8.03
CA ASP A 319 13.73 15.76 -8.69
C ASP A 319 12.83 14.52 -8.66
N LEU A 320 12.62 13.92 -9.83
CA LEU A 320 11.84 12.71 -9.99
C LEU A 320 12.70 11.48 -9.76
N LYS A 321 12.49 10.81 -8.62
CA LYS A 321 13.10 9.51 -8.33
C LYS A 321 12.14 8.38 -8.72
N LEU A 322 12.49 7.64 -9.76
CA LEU A 322 11.71 6.48 -10.22
C LEU A 322 11.97 5.27 -9.30
N HIS A 323 10.92 4.80 -8.60
CA HIS A 323 10.98 3.63 -7.71
C HIS A 323 10.67 2.33 -8.45
N LYS A 324 9.58 2.30 -9.21
CA LYS A 324 9.09 1.11 -9.92
C LYS A 324 8.58 1.49 -11.30
N ILE A 325 8.75 0.55 -12.24
CA ILE A 325 8.13 0.56 -13.57
C ILE A 325 7.63 -0.83 -13.89
N TYR A 326 6.38 -0.95 -14.30
CA TYR A 326 5.73 -2.25 -14.53
C TYR A 326 4.62 -2.14 -15.59
N PRO A 327 4.30 -3.23 -16.30
CA PRO A 327 3.19 -3.23 -17.26
C PRO A 327 1.87 -2.83 -16.62
N VAL A 328 1.05 -2.08 -17.36
CA VAL A 328 -0.34 -1.79 -16.95
C VAL A 328 -1.13 -3.08 -16.84
N GLY A 329 -2.01 -3.17 -15.84
CA GLY A 329 -2.90 -4.32 -15.62
C GLY A 329 -2.49 -5.26 -14.49
N LEU A 330 -1.32 -5.03 -13.88
CA LEU A 330 -0.92 -5.74 -12.66
C LEU A 330 -1.69 -5.23 -11.43
N THR A 331 -1.93 -6.13 -10.47
CA THR A 331 -2.43 -5.74 -9.15
C THR A 331 -1.37 -4.95 -8.39
N GLN A 332 -1.76 -4.23 -7.34
CA GLN A 332 -0.78 -3.47 -6.55
C GLN A 332 0.20 -4.38 -5.80
N ARG A 333 -0.25 -5.57 -5.37
CA ARG A 333 0.62 -6.62 -4.83
C ARG A 333 1.71 -6.97 -5.83
N GLN A 334 1.31 -7.29 -7.06
CA GLN A 334 2.25 -7.65 -8.12
C GLN A 334 3.21 -6.51 -8.41
N ALA A 335 2.69 -5.29 -8.63
CA ALA A 335 3.49 -4.13 -8.99
C ALA A 335 4.56 -3.75 -7.94
N LEU A 336 4.20 -3.79 -6.66
CA LEU A 336 5.09 -3.37 -5.57
C LEU A 336 6.06 -4.48 -5.17
N TYR A 337 5.58 -5.72 -5.02
CA TYR A 337 6.30 -6.74 -4.27
C TYR A 337 6.70 -7.99 -5.08
N THR A 338 6.04 -8.28 -6.21
CA THR A 338 6.28 -9.54 -6.95
C THR A 338 6.93 -9.34 -8.31
N PHE A 339 6.55 -8.28 -9.03
CA PHE A 339 6.98 -8.06 -10.41
C PHE A 339 8.33 -7.36 -10.47
N SER A 340 9.21 -7.94 -11.27
CA SER A 340 10.43 -7.32 -11.76
C SER A 340 10.83 -7.99 -13.07
N PHE A 341 11.26 -7.21 -14.05
CA PHE A 341 11.93 -7.79 -15.22
C PHE A 341 13.20 -8.54 -14.79
N LYS A 342 13.40 -9.75 -15.31
CA LYS A 342 14.59 -10.58 -15.01
C LYS A 342 15.87 -10.09 -15.71
N GLY A 343 15.80 -8.96 -16.40
CA GLY A 343 16.90 -8.32 -17.11
C GLY A 343 16.46 -7.73 -18.44
N ASP A 344 17.41 -7.20 -19.20
CA ASP A 344 17.11 -6.54 -20.49
C ASP A 344 16.53 -7.49 -21.54
N ALA A 345 16.88 -8.78 -21.50
CA ALA A 345 16.34 -9.78 -22.43
C ALA A 345 14.83 -9.99 -22.23
N ASP A 346 14.41 -10.11 -20.97
CA ASP A 346 13.00 -10.25 -20.57
C ASP A 346 12.20 -9.00 -20.96
N PHE A 347 12.76 -7.81 -20.73
CA PHE A 347 12.18 -6.55 -21.18
C PHE A 347 12.01 -6.47 -22.71
N ARG A 348 13.04 -6.86 -23.48
CA ARG A 348 12.97 -6.89 -24.95
C ARG A 348 11.88 -7.85 -25.43
N SER A 349 11.82 -9.06 -24.86
CA SER A 349 10.80 -10.05 -25.18
C SER A 349 9.39 -9.53 -24.88
N HIS A 350 9.21 -8.80 -23.77
CA HIS A 350 7.95 -8.13 -23.47
C HIS A 350 7.56 -7.11 -24.54
N LEU A 351 8.48 -6.25 -24.99
CA LEU A 351 8.20 -5.27 -26.05
C LEU A 351 7.90 -5.90 -27.41
N GLU A 352 8.47 -7.07 -27.70
CA GLU A 352 8.20 -7.80 -28.94
C GLU A 352 6.84 -8.49 -28.94
N SER A 353 6.45 -9.06 -27.79
CA SER A 353 5.16 -9.73 -27.59
C SER A 353 3.99 -8.77 -27.38
N HIS A 354 4.26 -7.54 -26.92
CA HIS A 354 3.25 -6.52 -26.64
C HIS A 354 3.49 -5.24 -27.46
N PRO A 355 3.06 -5.22 -28.74
CA PRO A 355 3.07 -3.99 -29.54
C PRO A 355 2.31 -2.88 -28.81
N CYS A 356 2.85 -1.66 -28.79
CA CYS A 356 2.30 -0.54 -28.04
C CYS A 356 2.30 -0.76 -26.51
N ALA A 357 3.32 -1.44 -25.98
CA ALA A 357 3.46 -1.70 -24.55
C ALA A 357 3.16 -0.46 -23.68
N LYS A 358 2.42 -0.70 -22.60
CA LYS A 358 1.95 0.33 -21.67
C LYS A 358 2.51 0.04 -20.29
N PHE A 359 3.09 1.05 -19.66
CA PHE A 359 3.68 0.95 -18.34
C PHE A 359 3.07 1.95 -17.37
N GLU A 360 3.01 1.55 -16.11
CA GLU A 360 2.84 2.46 -14.99
C GLU A 360 4.16 2.65 -14.25
N VAL A 361 4.36 3.85 -13.72
CA VAL A 361 5.53 4.20 -12.93
C VAL A 361 5.14 4.74 -11.58
N ILE A 362 5.99 4.49 -10.58
CA ILE A 362 5.87 5.04 -9.24
C ILE A 362 7.10 5.91 -8.99
N PHE A 363 6.87 7.20 -8.79
CA PHE A 363 7.88 8.14 -8.29
C PHE A 363 7.81 8.19 -6.75
N VAL A 364 8.94 8.40 -6.06
CA VAL A 364 8.99 8.46 -4.58
C VAL A 364 9.87 9.54 -4.01
#